data_AF-A0A3A8EYB3-F1
#
_entry.id   AF-A0A3A8EYB3-F1
#
_cell.length_a   1.000
_cell.length_b   1.000
_cell.length_c   1.000
_cell.angle_alpha   90.00
_cell.angle_beta   90.00
_cell.angle_gamma   90.00
#
_symmetry.space_group_name_H-M   'P 1'
#
loop_
_entity.id
_entity.type
_entity.pdbx_description
1 polymer ?
#
loop_
_entity_poly.entity_id
_entity_poly.type
_entity_poly.pdbx_seq_one_letter_code
_entity_poly.pdbx_strand_id
1 'polypeptide(L)'
;MDKQIIFEDDHIRAIYLPGNSNTLVLSFGDLITRAKGLSINAEKSLMKYDYAVVGIMPKQKSWFPAASMAGLLEQLQPILKQFKNIVGYGGSMGGYAAIKYAEPLQMNRVVAMVPQYSIDPTEVDDKRYTDFYDAELNAEMRIQAQDIVADCEYIIVYDPYFENDKEHYLKIKPLIPQLHTLHLPYTGHDAIAVLANSALLHDFIERPYDQTYFYKQIREVKKNSKFYYRSVIAHLLGTHNEALGKILKGIDIQLDSTFFDASLKQTITRILLTNKRVDEQDLQKLGIQVNLAFEDKNQLKDYYGNILVFNVITQKLESYDQQVIDVNGKYIIPLHVENSGLAQVEIKKQTYLICMNDRRVIKLFKQDDALSLDMNPIVIRKCTDFYVLSYKDLYMSCDVQGQVTFDDESLNEFCHFKIS
;
A
#
# COMPACT_ATOMS: atom_id res chain seq x y z
N MET A 1 7.84 -4.28 33.73
CA MET A 1 9.11 -3.60 34.06
C MET A 1 9.47 -2.71 32.87
N ASP A 2 10.03 -1.54 33.14
CA ASP A 2 10.28 -0.54 32.11
C ASP A 2 11.56 -0.81 31.32
N LYS A 3 11.58 -0.37 30.05
CA LYS A 3 12.77 -0.43 29.18
C LYS A 3 13.85 0.52 29.68
N GLN A 4 15.11 0.13 29.54
CA GLN A 4 16.26 0.90 30.03
C GLN A 4 17.36 0.97 28.97
N ILE A 5 18.00 2.13 28.80
CA ILE A 5 19.22 2.24 28.00
C ILE A 5 20.38 1.70 28.85
N ILE A 6 21.07 0.68 28.35
CA ILE A 6 22.21 0.04 29.04
C ILE A 6 23.56 0.45 28.46
N PHE A 7 23.56 0.98 27.24
CA PHE A 7 24.74 1.50 26.56
C PHE A 7 24.32 2.47 25.47
N GLU A 8 25.09 3.53 25.28
CA GLU A 8 24.92 4.47 24.18
C GLU A 8 26.25 5.15 23.86
N ASP A 9 26.57 5.23 22.58
CA ASP A 9 27.64 6.06 22.04
C ASP A 9 27.14 6.84 20.82
N ASP A 10 28.03 7.34 19.97
CA ASP A 10 27.65 8.11 18.78
C ASP A 10 26.99 7.26 17.69
N HIS A 11 27.22 5.95 17.67
CA HIS A 11 26.83 5.05 16.58
C HIS A 11 25.67 4.12 16.94
N ILE A 12 25.56 3.66 18.18
CA ILE A 12 24.55 2.70 18.61
C ILE A 12 23.95 3.06 19.96
N ARG A 13 22.74 2.55 20.21
CA ARG A 13 22.07 2.55 21.51
C ARG A 13 21.57 1.15 21.80
N ALA A 14 21.92 0.60 22.95
CA ALA A 14 21.39 -0.67 23.44
C ALA A 14 20.31 -0.44 24.50
N ILE A 15 19.15 -1.05 24.29
CA ILE A 15 17.97 -0.91 25.15
C ILE A 15 17.60 -2.28 25.68
N TYR A 16 17.62 -2.45 27.00
CA TYR A 16 17.16 -3.65 27.66
C TYR A 16 15.66 -3.56 27.95
N LEU A 17 14.92 -4.54 27.44
CA LEU A 17 13.54 -4.84 27.79
C LEU A 17 13.54 -6.14 28.59
N PRO A 18 13.27 -6.10 29.91
CA PRO A 18 13.11 -7.32 30.69
C PRO A 18 11.86 -8.11 30.27
N GLY A 19 11.94 -9.42 30.33
CA GLY A 19 10.83 -10.35 30.10
C GLY A 19 11.02 -11.62 30.95
N ASN A 20 10.04 -12.52 30.94
CA ASN A 20 10.06 -13.75 31.76
C ASN A 20 10.52 -15.00 30.97
N SER A 21 10.83 -14.87 29.68
CA SER A 21 11.39 -15.97 28.89
C SER A 21 12.80 -16.38 29.38
N ASN A 22 13.12 -17.67 29.25
CA ASN A 22 14.48 -18.19 29.45
C ASN A 22 15.43 -17.88 28.28
N THR A 23 14.89 -17.25 27.22
CA THR A 23 15.62 -16.86 26.02
C THR A 23 15.81 -15.35 26.00
N LEU A 24 17.06 -14.91 25.82
CA LEU A 24 17.42 -13.54 25.54
C LEU A 24 17.49 -13.32 24.02
N VAL A 25 16.73 -12.35 23.51
CA VAL A 25 16.78 -11.97 22.11
C VAL A 25 17.66 -10.72 21.95
N LEU A 26 18.74 -10.84 21.18
CA LEU A 26 19.57 -9.72 20.76
C LEU A 26 19.03 -9.22 19.43
N SER A 27 18.20 -8.17 19.48
CA SER A 27 17.47 -7.65 18.33
C SER A 27 18.21 -6.47 17.72
N PHE A 28 18.83 -6.68 16.56
CA PHE A 28 19.61 -5.67 15.86
C PHE A 28 18.72 -4.85 14.92
N GLY A 29 18.83 -3.52 15.01
CA GLY A 29 18.12 -2.60 14.14
C GLY A 29 18.65 -2.59 12.70
N ASP A 30 17.79 -2.16 11.78
CA ASP A 30 18.14 -1.95 10.38
C ASP A 30 18.44 -0.47 10.08
N LEU A 31 18.77 -0.16 8.83
CA LEU A 31 19.12 1.19 8.38
C LEU A 31 17.95 2.19 8.44
N ILE A 32 16.70 1.70 8.40
CA ILE A 32 15.50 2.54 8.38
C ILE A 32 15.05 2.84 9.82
N THR A 33 15.08 1.82 10.67
CA THR A 33 14.59 1.82 12.05
C THR A 33 15.74 2.16 13.00
N ARG A 34 16.16 3.43 12.95
CA ARG A 34 17.19 3.97 13.84
C ARG A 34 16.69 4.15 15.27
N ALA A 35 17.63 4.27 16.20
CA ALA A 35 17.36 4.53 17.61
C ALA A 35 16.50 5.80 17.77
N LYS A 36 15.27 5.65 18.29
CA LYS A 36 14.36 6.75 18.61
C LYS A 36 13.71 6.50 19.98
N GLY A 37 14.15 7.25 20.98
CA GLY A 37 13.74 7.00 22.37
C GLY A 37 14.15 5.60 22.81
N LEU A 38 13.17 4.79 23.25
CA LEU A 38 13.36 3.41 23.73
C LEU A 38 12.80 2.35 22.75
N SER A 39 12.62 2.68 21.47
CA SER A 39 12.09 1.72 20.48
C SER A 39 13.10 0.63 20.15
N ILE A 40 12.65 -0.63 20.10
CA ILE A 40 13.45 -1.80 19.71
C ILE A 40 12.96 -2.39 18.38
N ASN A 41 13.86 -3.00 17.60
CA ASN A 41 13.50 -3.76 16.41
C ASN A 41 12.60 -4.98 16.77
N ALA A 42 11.55 -5.20 15.98
CA ALA A 42 10.53 -6.23 16.21
C ALA A 42 9.84 -6.20 17.60
N GLU A 43 9.87 -5.05 18.29
CA GLU A 43 9.41 -4.90 19.68
C GLU A 43 8.02 -5.49 19.94
N LYS A 44 7.01 -5.13 19.13
CA LYS A 44 5.63 -5.62 19.32
C LYS A 44 5.54 -7.15 19.26
N SER A 45 6.33 -7.78 18.39
CA SER A 45 6.33 -9.23 18.22
C SER A 45 7.04 -9.91 19.39
N LEU A 46 8.17 -9.36 19.83
CA LEU A 46 8.92 -9.89 20.96
C LEU A 46 8.18 -9.73 22.30
N MET A 47 7.57 -8.56 22.53
CA MET A 47 6.74 -8.30 23.72
C MET A 47 5.53 -9.24 23.81
N LYS A 48 4.92 -9.60 22.67
CA LYS A 48 3.76 -10.49 22.65
C LYS A 48 4.04 -11.86 23.28
N TYR A 49 5.28 -12.32 23.23
CA TYR A 49 5.73 -13.60 23.78
C TYR A 49 6.60 -13.43 25.04
N ASP A 50 6.63 -12.22 25.63
CA ASP A 50 7.30 -11.92 26.90
C ASP A 50 8.81 -12.26 26.94
N TYR A 51 9.49 -12.03 25.81
CA TYR A 51 10.95 -12.21 25.72
C TYR A 51 11.70 -11.16 26.55
N ALA A 52 12.81 -11.57 27.16
CA ALA A 52 13.87 -10.64 27.50
C ALA A 52 14.58 -10.22 26.20
N VAL A 53 14.77 -8.92 25.98
CA VAL A 53 15.32 -8.40 24.74
C VAL A 53 16.38 -7.35 25.03
N VAL A 54 17.49 -7.41 24.30
CA VAL A 54 18.40 -6.27 24.15
C VAL A 54 18.29 -5.80 22.71
N GLY A 55 17.66 -4.65 22.53
CA GLY A 55 17.57 -3.98 21.24
C GLY A 55 18.83 -3.17 20.97
N ILE A 56 19.62 -3.58 19.99
CA ILE A 56 20.86 -2.90 19.60
C ILE A 56 20.55 -2.06 18.36
N MET A 57 20.28 -0.79 18.58
CA MET A 57 19.69 0.11 17.59
C MET A 57 20.74 1.07 17.04
N PRO A 58 20.89 1.17 15.70
CA PRO A 58 21.81 2.10 15.10
C PRO A 58 21.32 3.54 15.28
N LYS A 59 22.20 4.45 15.71
CA LYS A 59 22.00 5.91 15.66
C LYS A 59 22.46 6.47 14.32
N GLN A 60 23.50 5.87 13.75
CA GLN A 60 24.09 6.24 12.46
C GLN A 60 24.07 5.06 11.49
N LYS A 61 24.29 5.33 10.20
CA LYS A 61 24.39 4.32 9.14
C LYS A 61 25.80 3.73 9.09
N SER A 62 26.28 3.20 10.22
CA SER A 62 27.70 2.86 10.43
C SER A 62 27.98 1.36 10.54
N TRP A 63 26.99 0.49 10.34
CA TRP A 63 27.16 -0.97 10.36
C TRP A 63 27.77 -1.52 11.65
N PHE A 64 27.27 -1.06 12.80
CA PHE A 64 27.66 -1.57 14.13
C PHE A 64 29.20 -1.65 14.28
N PRO A 65 29.90 -0.50 14.35
CA PRO A 65 31.35 -0.47 14.40
C PRO A 65 31.93 -1.34 15.52
N ALA A 66 33.09 -1.97 15.27
CA ALA A 66 33.70 -2.90 16.21
C ALA A 66 33.97 -2.25 17.59
N ALA A 67 34.41 -0.98 17.62
CA ALA A 67 34.63 -0.23 18.84
C ALA A 67 33.35 -0.04 19.67
N SER A 68 32.24 0.32 19.01
CA SER A 68 30.92 0.46 19.64
C SER A 68 30.43 -0.87 20.22
N MET A 69 30.60 -1.96 19.48
CA MET A 69 30.19 -3.30 19.91
C MET A 69 31.05 -3.83 21.06
N ALA A 70 32.36 -3.51 21.08
CA ALA A 70 33.22 -3.81 22.22
C ALA A 70 32.80 -3.06 23.48
N GLY A 71 32.50 -1.75 23.38
CA GLY A 71 31.99 -0.95 24.50
C GLY A 71 30.64 -1.46 25.03
N LEU A 72 29.74 -1.87 24.13
CA LEU A 72 28.48 -2.51 24.51
C LEU A 72 28.71 -3.83 25.27
N LEU A 73 29.63 -4.67 24.79
CA LEU A 73 29.87 -5.99 25.36
C LEU A 73 30.18 -5.92 26.86
N GLU A 74 30.99 -4.96 27.29
CA GLU A 74 31.34 -4.74 28.70
C GLU A 74 30.09 -4.54 29.58
N GLN A 75 29.15 -3.72 29.11
CA GLN A 75 27.90 -3.44 29.83
C GLN A 75 26.90 -4.60 29.75
N LEU A 76 26.97 -5.39 28.68
CA LEU A 76 26.01 -6.44 28.39
C LEU A 76 26.36 -7.77 29.09
N GLN A 77 27.63 -7.99 29.46
CA GLN A 77 28.12 -9.21 30.13
C GLN A 77 27.26 -9.68 31.33
N PRO A 78 26.85 -8.82 32.29
CA PRO A 78 26.02 -9.24 33.42
C PRO A 78 24.63 -9.77 33.00
N ILE A 79 24.09 -9.28 31.89
CA ILE A 79 22.81 -9.73 31.34
C ILE A 79 23.01 -11.07 30.64
N LEU A 80 24.03 -11.20 29.77
CA LEU A 80 24.30 -12.45 29.03
C LEU A 80 24.42 -13.66 29.98
N LYS A 81 25.12 -13.49 31.10
CA LYS A 81 25.32 -14.56 32.11
C LYS A 81 24.04 -15.09 32.74
N GLN A 82 22.92 -14.38 32.63
CA GLN A 82 21.63 -14.80 33.18
C GLN A 82 20.90 -15.78 32.24
N PHE A 83 21.31 -15.88 30.98
CA PHE A 83 20.62 -16.65 29.96
C PHE A 83 21.49 -17.76 29.39
N LYS A 84 20.88 -18.92 29.17
CA LYS A 84 21.52 -20.02 28.43
C LYS A 84 21.18 -19.99 26.95
N ASN A 85 20.00 -19.49 26.60
CA ASN A 85 19.52 -19.38 25.23
C ASN A 85 19.62 -17.92 24.79
N ILE A 86 20.49 -17.63 23.83
CA ILE A 86 20.75 -16.28 23.36
C ILE A 86 20.63 -16.28 21.84
N VAL A 87 19.62 -15.57 21.35
CA VAL A 87 19.23 -15.59 19.93
C VAL A 87 19.51 -14.22 19.31
N GLY A 88 20.38 -14.19 18.30
CA GLY A 88 20.58 -13.02 17.44
C GLY A 88 19.48 -12.92 16.40
N TYR A 89 18.85 -11.76 16.27
CA TYR A 89 17.84 -11.50 15.25
C TYR A 89 18.06 -10.14 14.59
N GLY A 90 18.01 -10.11 13.26
CA GLY A 90 18.06 -8.88 12.50
C GLY A 90 17.97 -9.11 11.00
N GLY A 91 17.92 -8.03 10.25
CA GLY A 91 18.09 -8.15 8.80
C GLY A 91 18.87 -7.01 8.18
N SER A 92 19.31 -7.20 6.94
CA SER A 92 20.23 -6.29 6.25
C SER A 92 21.48 -6.06 7.11
N MET A 93 21.78 -4.82 7.47
CA MET A 93 22.82 -4.44 8.44
C MET A 93 22.68 -5.12 9.81
N GLY A 94 21.46 -5.32 10.31
CA GLY A 94 21.23 -6.02 11.58
C GLY A 94 21.48 -7.53 11.47
N GLY A 95 21.20 -8.11 10.29
CA GLY A 95 21.51 -9.52 10.00
C GLY A 95 23.02 -9.75 9.91
N TYR A 96 23.74 -8.80 9.31
CA TYR A 96 25.20 -8.74 9.36
C TYR A 96 25.71 -8.79 10.81
N ALA A 97 25.23 -7.90 11.68
CA ALA A 97 25.69 -7.80 13.05
C ALA A 97 25.37 -9.06 13.88
N ALA A 98 24.21 -9.67 13.65
CA ALA A 98 23.83 -10.91 14.30
C ALA A 98 24.79 -12.06 13.97
N ILE A 99 25.32 -12.12 12.74
CA ILE A 99 26.33 -13.11 12.35
C ILE A 99 27.71 -12.71 12.87
N LYS A 100 28.15 -11.47 12.59
CA LYS A 100 29.49 -10.96 12.90
C LYS A 100 29.84 -11.04 14.39
N TYR A 101 28.87 -10.78 15.26
CA TYR A 101 29.09 -10.69 16.69
C TYR A 101 28.53 -11.90 17.46
N ALA A 102 28.24 -13.01 16.77
CA ALA A 102 27.67 -14.20 17.39
C ALA A 102 28.52 -14.76 18.54
N GLU A 103 29.84 -14.89 18.32
CA GLU A 103 30.78 -15.38 19.33
C GLU A 103 30.90 -14.47 20.56
N PRO A 104 31.27 -13.17 20.44
CA PRO A 104 31.43 -12.31 21.61
C PRO A 104 30.13 -12.14 22.41
N LEU A 105 28.97 -12.23 21.75
CA LEU A 105 27.66 -12.12 22.37
C LEU A 105 27.07 -13.46 22.84
N GLN A 106 27.84 -14.54 22.77
CA GLN A 106 27.48 -15.88 23.27
C GLN A 106 26.17 -16.41 22.65
N MET A 107 25.90 -16.06 21.39
CA MET A 107 24.70 -16.50 20.70
C MET A 107 24.81 -17.99 20.35
N ASN A 108 23.73 -18.73 20.55
CA ASN A 108 23.61 -20.13 20.11
C ASN A 108 22.59 -20.33 18.99
N ARG A 109 21.90 -19.26 18.59
CA ARG A 109 21.09 -19.23 17.38
C ARG A 109 21.14 -17.84 16.75
N VAL A 110 21.21 -17.78 15.44
CA VAL A 110 21.15 -16.55 14.65
C VAL A 110 20.08 -16.68 13.57
N VAL A 111 19.14 -15.74 13.55
CA VAL A 111 18.11 -15.62 12.52
C VAL A 111 18.36 -14.32 11.76
N ALA A 112 18.90 -14.45 10.56
CA ALA A 112 19.32 -13.33 9.74
C ALA A 112 18.48 -13.23 8.45
N MET A 113 17.81 -12.11 8.26
CA MET A 113 16.98 -11.82 7.10
C MET A 113 17.77 -10.94 6.12
N VAL A 114 17.98 -11.40 4.88
CA VAL A 114 18.75 -10.67 3.85
C VAL A 114 20.05 -10.03 4.39
N PRO A 115 20.90 -10.79 5.12
CA PRO A 115 22.08 -10.21 5.76
C PRO A 115 23.07 -9.68 4.75
N GLN A 116 23.74 -8.59 5.11
CA GLN A 116 24.89 -8.11 4.36
C GLN A 116 26.16 -8.85 4.78
N TYR A 117 27.06 -9.02 3.83
CA TYR A 117 28.40 -9.57 4.07
C TYR A 117 29.39 -8.48 4.53
N SER A 118 29.32 -7.33 3.86
CA SER A 118 30.14 -6.13 4.05
C SER A 118 29.44 -4.96 3.34
N ILE A 119 29.75 -3.72 3.71
CA ILE A 119 29.40 -2.53 2.90
C ILE A 119 30.59 -1.97 2.12
N ASP A 120 31.77 -2.56 2.29
CA ASP A 120 32.96 -2.13 1.58
C ASP A 120 32.74 -2.32 0.07
N PRO A 121 32.76 -1.24 -0.73
CA PRO A 121 32.50 -1.30 -2.16
C PRO A 121 33.55 -2.07 -2.96
N THR A 122 34.68 -2.44 -2.33
CA THR A 122 35.73 -3.30 -2.91
C THR A 122 35.47 -4.79 -2.66
N GLU A 123 34.63 -5.12 -1.67
CA GLU A 123 34.31 -6.50 -1.30
C GLU A 123 32.98 -6.96 -1.89
N VAL A 124 32.08 -6.03 -2.22
CA VAL A 124 30.76 -6.30 -2.79
C VAL A 124 30.41 -5.40 -3.99
N ASP A 125 29.65 -5.93 -4.94
CA ASP A 125 29.14 -5.20 -6.10
C ASP A 125 27.89 -4.38 -5.78
N ASP A 126 27.19 -4.67 -4.68
CA ASP A 126 26.05 -3.89 -4.20
C ASP A 126 26.41 -2.42 -3.88
N LYS A 127 26.00 -1.49 -4.76
CA LYS A 127 26.27 -0.05 -4.62
C LYS A 127 25.24 0.73 -3.81
N ARG A 128 24.20 0.09 -3.25
CA ARG A 128 23.11 0.79 -2.54
C ARG A 128 23.57 1.54 -1.29
N TYR A 129 24.68 1.12 -0.68
CA TYR A 129 25.14 1.60 0.63
C TYR A 129 26.55 2.19 0.62
N THR A 130 27.19 2.28 -0.56
CA THR A 130 28.57 2.75 -0.70
C THR A 130 28.80 4.14 -0.11
N ASP A 131 27.81 5.04 -0.19
CA ASP A 131 27.90 6.39 0.38
C ASP A 131 27.99 6.42 1.92
N PHE A 132 27.75 5.30 2.59
CA PHE A 132 27.85 5.18 4.05
C PHE A 132 29.11 4.43 4.52
N TYR A 133 29.93 3.93 3.59
CA TYR A 133 31.18 3.29 3.95
C TYR A 133 32.23 4.32 4.35
N ASP A 134 32.84 4.07 5.50
CA ASP A 134 33.98 4.82 6.01
C ASP A 134 35.09 3.83 6.35
N ALA A 135 36.24 3.95 5.68
CA ALA A 135 37.32 2.95 5.77
C ALA A 135 37.90 2.78 7.17
N GLU A 136 37.92 3.85 7.98
CA GLU A 136 38.43 3.78 9.36
C GLU A 136 37.37 3.16 10.28
N LEU A 137 36.13 3.62 10.16
CA LEU A 137 35.01 3.17 11.00
C LEU A 137 34.60 1.72 10.70
N ASN A 138 34.72 1.31 9.45
CA ASN A 138 34.33 0.01 8.92
C ASN A 138 35.52 -0.93 8.68
N ALA A 139 36.67 -0.62 9.25
CA ALA A 139 37.85 -1.50 9.18
C ALA A 139 37.52 -2.91 9.69
N GLU A 140 37.94 -3.93 8.92
CA GLU A 140 37.73 -5.35 9.22
C GLU A 140 36.28 -5.78 9.45
N MET A 141 35.32 -5.00 8.93
CA MET A 141 33.91 -5.27 9.20
C MET A 141 33.39 -6.55 8.55
N ARG A 142 33.95 -7.01 7.42
CA ARG A 142 33.42 -8.20 6.72
C ARG A 142 33.24 -9.38 7.67
N ILE A 143 32.24 -10.20 7.38
CA ILE A 143 32.09 -11.48 8.09
C ILE A 143 33.28 -12.38 7.71
N GLN A 144 33.93 -12.95 8.72
CA GLN A 144 35.09 -13.83 8.60
C GLN A 144 34.80 -15.17 9.26
N ALA A 145 35.59 -16.20 8.91
CA ALA A 145 35.40 -17.55 9.46
C ALA A 145 35.52 -17.60 10.99
N GLN A 146 36.36 -16.74 11.57
CA GLN A 146 36.55 -16.64 13.03
C GLN A 146 35.32 -16.10 13.77
N ASP A 147 34.41 -15.41 13.07
CA ASP A 147 33.18 -14.88 13.68
C ASP A 147 32.11 -15.98 13.87
N ILE A 148 32.34 -17.19 13.31
CA ILE A 148 31.35 -18.26 13.25
C ILE A 148 31.54 -19.24 14.41
N VAL A 149 30.48 -19.41 15.19
CA VAL A 149 30.45 -20.32 16.33
C VAL A 149 30.01 -21.70 15.87
N ALA A 150 30.83 -22.72 16.11
CA ALA A 150 30.61 -24.09 15.61
C ALA A 150 29.25 -24.68 16.04
N ASP A 151 28.87 -24.48 17.31
CA ASP A 151 27.63 -25.04 17.89
C ASP A 151 26.42 -24.09 17.78
N CYS A 152 26.56 -22.95 17.08
CA CYS A 152 25.46 -22.02 16.87
C CYS A 152 24.62 -22.42 15.65
N GLU A 153 23.30 -22.38 15.78
CA GLU A 153 22.36 -22.63 14.68
C GLU A 153 22.12 -21.34 13.88
N TYR A 154 22.55 -21.31 12.62
CA TYR A 154 22.36 -20.17 11.73
C TYR A 154 21.23 -20.42 10.74
N ILE A 155 20.25 -19.52 10.70
CA ILE A 155 19.15 -19.52 9.74
C ILE A 155 19.20 -18.22 8.94
N ILE A 156 19.43 -18.34 7.62
CA ILE A 156 19.36 -17.21 6.70
C ILE A 156 18.14 -17.32 5.79
N VAL A 157 17.39 -16.22 5.70
CA VAL A 157 16.27 -16.06 4.78
C VAL A 157 16.60 -14.99 3.74
N TYR A 158 16.52 -15.31 2.45
CA TYR A 158 16.78 -14.33 1.39
C TYR A 158 16.06 -14.69 0.08
N ASP A 159 15.91 -13.71 -0.82
CA ASP A 159 15.37 -13.91 -2.16
C ASP A 159 16.48 -14.36 -3.14
N PRO A 160 16.43 -15.59 -3.69
CA PRO A 160 17.45 -16.07 -4.62
C PRO A 160 17.42 -15.39 -5.99
N TYR A 161 16.41 -14.56 -6.28
CA TYR A 161 16.27 -13.83 -7.54
C TYR A 161 16.65 -12.35 -7.45
N PHE A 162 17.09 -11.90 -6.28
CA PHE A 162 17.53 -10.52 -6.07
C PHE A 162 19.06 -10.49 -5.93
N GLU A 163 19.73 -10.13 -7.03
CA GLU A 163 21.18 -10.31 -7.18
C GLU A 163 22.01 -9.64 -6.07
N ASN A 164 21.65 -8.43 -5.63
CA ASN A 164 22.40 -7.72 -4.59
C ASN A 164 22.43 -8.49 -3.26
N ASP A 165 21.29 -9.00 -2.78
CA ASP A 165 21.26 -9.76 -1.52
C ASP A 165 21.81 -11.19 -1.68
N LYS A 166 21.62 -11.78 -2.86
CA LYS A 166 22.19 -13.09 -3.21
C LYS A 166 23.71 -13.04 -3.23
N GLU A 167 24.32 -11.95 -3.70
CA GLU A 167 25.76 -11.75 -3.67
C GLU A 167 26.31 -11.87 -2.24
N HIS A 168 25.72 -11.13 -1.29
CA HIS A 168 26.08 -11.21 0.11
C HIS A 168 25.92 -12.63 0.67
N TYR A 169 24.79 -13.28 0.39
CA TYR A 169 24.56 -14.66 0.80
C TYR A 169 25.64 -15.62 0.29
N LEU A 170 26.05 -15.49 -0.99
CA LEU A 170 27.07 -16.34 -1.60
C LEU A 170 28.45 -16.17 -0.95
N LYS A 171 28.75 -14.98 -0.41
CA LYS A 171 29.98 -14.73 0.36
C LYS A 171 29.89 -15.24 1.80
N ILE A 172 28.71 -15.20 2.42
CA ILE A 172 28.49 -15.67 3.80
C ILE A 172 28.45 -17.21 3.87
N LYS A 173 27.71 -17.86 2.97
CA LYS A 173 27.50 -19.32 2.97
C LYS A 173 28.76 -20.17 3.17
N PRO A 174 29.89 -19.94 2.48
CA PRO A 174 31.09 -20.76 2.66
C PRO A 174 31.74 -20.62 4.04
N LEU A 175 31.43 -19.55 4.79
CA LEU A 175 31.96 -19.32 6.15
C LEU A 175 31.18 -20.12 7.21
N ILE A 176 29.95 -20.53 6.91
CA ILE A 176 29.04 -21.18 7.87
C ILE A 176 28.65 -22.58 7.33
N PRO A 177 29.45 -23.63 7.62
CA PRO A 177 29.20 -24.98 7.11
C PRO A 177 27.81 -25.55 7.46
N GLN A 178 27.28 -25.18 8.64
CA GLN A 178 26.00 -25.64 9.18
C GLN A 178 24.81 -24.73 8.84
N LEU A 179 24.97 -23.81 7.89
CA LEU A 179 23.95 -22.81 7.57
C LEU A 179 22.63 -23.42 7.06
N HIS A 180 21.54 -23.12 7.75
CA HIS A 180 20.19 -23.36 7.25
C HIS A 180 19.75 -22.21 6.35
N THR A 181 19.26 -22.54 5.16
CA THR A 181 18.82 -21.56 4.17
C THR A 181 17.35 -21.74 3.85
N LEU A 182 16.58 -20.66 3.97
CA LEU A 182 15.18 -20.58 3.58
C LEU A 182 15.04 -19.54 2.45
N HIS A 183 14.69 -20.00 1.25
CA HIS A 183 14.49 -19.10 0.13
C HIS A 183 13.14 -18.37 0.23
N LEU A 184 13.16 -17.08 -0.07
CA LEU A 184 12.00 -16.21 -0.10
C LEU A 184 11.86 -15.53 -1.48
N PRO A 185 11.46 -16.28 -2.53
CA PRO A 185 11.40 -15.73 -3.89
C PRO A 185 10.55 -14.48 -4.07
N TYR A 186 11.01 -13.55 -4.90
CA TYR A 186 10.26 -12.36 -5.35
C TYR A 186 9.88 -11.39 -4.23
N THR A 187 10.70 -11.29 -3.19
CA THR A 187 10.55 -10.31 -2.11
C THR A 187 11.63 -9.24 -2.14
N GLY A 188 12.70 -9.42 -2.91
CA GLY A 188 13.86 -8.54 -2.87
C GLY A 188 14.36 -8.31 -1.44
N HIS A 189 14.76 -7.06 -1.16
CA HIS A 189 15.23 -6.64 0.15
C HIS A 189 14.11 -6.47 1.21
N ASP A 190 12.84 -6.58 0.82
CA ASP A 190 11.69 -6.38 1.72
C ASP A 190 11.39 -7.61 2.60
N ALA A 191 12.29 -8.61 2.68
CA ALA A 191 12.07 -9.88 3.38
C ALA A 191 11.55 -9.71 4.83
N ILE A 192 12.11 -8.75 5.58
CA ILE A 192 11.70 -8.44 6.96
C ILE A 192 10.24 -7.95 6.99
N ALA A 193 9.89 -7.00 6.12
CA ALA A 193 8.53 -6.46 6.03
C ALA A 193 7.54 -7.52 5.52
N VAL A 194 7.96 -8.37 4.59
CA VAL A 194 7.14 -9.46 4.06
C VAL A 194 6.81 -10.48 5.15
N LEU A 195 7.78 -10.83 5.99
CA LEU A 195 7.64 -11.84 7.04
C LEU A 195 7.29 -11.26 8.42
N ALA A 196 6.87 -9.99 8.47
CA ALA A 196 6.48 -9.31 9.71
C ALA A 196 5.23 -9.97 10.33
N ASN A 197 5.44 -11.01 11.15
CA ASN A 197 4.40 -11.75 11.84
C ASN A 197 4.94 -12.28 13.17
N SER A 198 4.25 -11.97 14.28
CA SER A 198 4.75 -12.32 15.60
C SER A 198 4.87 -13.83 15.85
N ALA A 199 3.95 -14.63 15.32
CA ALA A 199 3.99 -16.09 15.50
C ALA A 199 5.16 -16.71 14.73
N LEU A 200 5.39 -16.26 13.49
CA LEU A 200 6.54 -16.72 12.71
C LEU A 200 7.87 -16.28 13.34
N LEU A 201 7.96 -15.06 13.88
CA LEU A 201 9.15 -14.63 14.61
C LEU A 201 9.41 -15.51 15.84
N HIS A 202 8.36 -15.83 16.61
CA HIS A 202 8.46 -16.76 17.73
C HIS A 202 8.94 -18.14 17.29
N ASP A 203 8.40 -18.67 16.18
CA ASP A 203 8.85 -19.94 15.61
C ASP A 203 10.35 -19.88 15.25
N PHE A 204 10.83 -18.81 14.64
CA PHE A 204 12.25 -18.65 14.34
C PHE A 204 13.15 -18.66 15.59
N ILE A 205 12.68 -18.06 16.69
CA ILE A 205 13.45 -17.93 17.93
C ILE A 205 13.52 -19.27 18.69
N GLU A 206 12.39 -19.96 18.86
CA GLU A 206 12.29 -21.10 19.79
C GLU A 206 12.20 -22.47 19.12
N ARG A 207 11.65 -22.53 17.90
CA ARG A 207 11.32 -23.81 17.30
C ARG A 207 12.58 -24.46 16.73
N PRO A 208 12.84 -25.75 17.01
CA PRO A 208 13.89 -26.50 16.32
C PRO A 208 13.75 -26.36 14.80
N TYR A 209 14.89 -26.29 14.09
CA TYR A 209 14.85 -26.12 12.65
C TYR A 209 14.15 -27.30 11.96
N ASP A 210 13.04 -27.00 11.28
CA ASP A 210 12.35 -27.90 10.37
C ASP A 210 12.04 -27.12 9.09
N GLN A 211 12.81 -27.42 8.05
CA GLN A 211 12.68 -26.76 6.76
C GLN A 211 11.26 -26.83 6.18
N THR A 212 10.57 -27.97 6.31
CA THR A 212 9.22 -28.15 5.77
C THR A 212 8.22 -27.29 6.52
N TYR A 213 8.33 -27.26 7.85
CA TYR A 213 7.52 -26.41 8.70
C TYR A 213 7.72 -24.93 8.38
N PHE A 214 8.97 -24.46 8.35
CA PHE A 214 9.27 -23.05 8.10
C PHE A 214 8.79 -22.62 6.72
N TYR A 215 8.97 -23.44 5.68
CA TYR A 215 8.41 -23.11 4.36
C TYR A 215 6.88 -23.05 4.37
N LYS A 216 6.19 -23.89 5.16
CA LYS A 216 4.73 -23.79 5.31
C LYS A 216 4.34 -22.46 5.96
N GLN A 217 4.95 -22.10 7.08
CA GLN A 217 4.64 -20.86 7.80
C GLN A 217 4.99 -19.62 6.97
N ILE A 218 6.17 -19.60 6.32
CA ILE A 218 6.60 -18.54 5.40
C ILE A 218 5.56 -18.34 4.30
N ARG A 219 5.08 -19.43 3.66
CA ARG A 219 4.06 -19.31 2.60
C ARG A 219 2.77 -18.69 3.12
N GLU A 220 2.31 -19.09 4.30
CA GLU A 220 1.06 -18.56 4.87
C GLU A 220 1.19 -17.08 5.26
N VAL A 221 2.32 -16.66 5.84
CA VAL A 221 2.58 -15.23 6.13
C VAL A 221 2.72 -14.43 4.85
N LYS A 222 3.52 -14.93 3.90
CA LYS A 222 3.80 -14.28 2.61
C LYS A 222 2.54 -14.03 1.78
N LYS A 223 1.61 -15.00 1.72
CA LYS A 223 0.32 -14.84 1.00
C LYS A 223 -0.58 -13.75 1.60
N ASN A 224 -0.42 -13.41 2.87
CA ASN A 224 -1.20 -12.36 3.53
C ASN A 224 -0.42 -11.03 3.62
N SER A 225 0.79 -10.99 3.05
CA SER A 225 1.66 -9.83 3.15
C SER A 225 1.43 -8.87 2.00
N LYS A 226 0.99 -7.66 2.33
CA LYS A 226 0.83 -6.59 1.36
C LYS A 226 2.18 -6.24 0.68
N PHE A 227 3.30 -6.24 1.42
CA PHE A 227 4.62 -5.96 0.84
C PHE A 227 5.04 -6.97 -0.24
N TYR A 228 4.65 -8.24 -0.08
CA TYR A 228 4.92 -9.26 -1.08
C TYR A 228 4.21 -8.98 -2.40
N TYR A 229 2.91 -8.67 -2.36
CA TYR A 229 2.16 -8.34 -3.57
C TYR A 229 2.71 -7.10 -4.26
N ARG A 230 3.13 -6.07 -3.51
CA ARG A 230 3.81 -4.89 -4.07
C ARG A 230 5.05 -5.29 -4.89
N SER A 231 5.91 -6.14 -4.32
CA SER A 231 7.13 -6.62 -4.97
C SER A 231 6.83 -7.45 -6.23
N VAL A 232 5.90 -8.40 -6.15
CA VAL A 232 5.50 -9.25 -7.28
C VAL A 232 4.92 -8.41 -8.42
N ILE A 233 4.04 -7.47 -8.10
CA ILE A 233 3.43 -6.58 -9.08
C ILE A 233 4.51 -5.75 -9.76
N ALA A 234 5.42 -5.11 -9.00
CA ALA A 234 6.52 -4.33 -9.57
C ALA A 234 7.40 -5.14 -10.54
N HIS A 235 7.71 -6.40 -10.21
CA HIS A 235 8.56 -7.25 -11.04
C HIS A 235 7.84 -7.86 -12.25
N LEU A 236 6.56 -8.22 -12.14
CA LEU A 236 5.82 -8.92 -13.20
C LEU A 236 5.07 -8.00 -14.17
N LEU A 237 4.86 -6.73 -13.82
CA LEU A 237 4.21 -5.74 -14.69
C LEU A 237 4.97 -5.47 -15.99
N GLY A 238 6.27 -5.77 -16.08
CA GLY A 238 7.03 -5.59 -17.32
C GLY A 238 6.87 -6.74 -18.32
N THR A 239 6.61 -7.96 -17.82
CA THR A 239 6.85 -9.21 -18.56
C THR A 239 5.63 -10.13 -18.66
N HIS A 240 4.67 -10.06 -17.73
CA HIS A 240 3.58 -11.05 -17.62
C HIS A 240 2.20 -10.41 -17.39
N ASN A 241 1.86 -9.41 -18.19
CA ASN A 241 0.65 -8.58 -18.09
C ASN A 241 -0.66 -9.40 -18.04
N GLU A 242 -0.79 -10.46 -18.84
CA GLU A 242 -1.99 -11.30 -18.84
C GLU A 242 -2.13 -12.18 -17.59
N ALA A 243 -1.03 -12.72 -17.08
CA ALA A 243 -1.04 -13.54 -15.87
C ALA A 243 -1.35 -12.69 -14.64
N LEU A 244 -0.80 -11.48 -14.59
CA LEU A 244 -1.12 -10.51 -13.55
C LEU A 244 -2.61 -10.14 -13.57
N GLY A 245 -3.18 -9.86 -14.75
CA GLY A 245 -4.62 -9.60 -14.89
C GLY A 245 -5.50 -10.76 -14.40
N LYS A 246 -5.09 -12.01 -14.60
CA LYS A 246 -5.80 -13.19 -14.06
C LYS A 246 -5.70 -13.31 -12.54
N ILE A 247 -4.51 -13.05 -11.99
CA ILE A 247 -4.28 -13.08 -10.53
C ILE A 247 -5.09 -11.99 -9.84
N LEU A 248 -5.09 -10.77 -10.37
CA LEU A 248 -5.85 -9.64 -9.81
C LEU A 248 -7.36 -9.89 -9.83
N LYS A 249 -7.88 -10.62 -10.83
CA LYS A 249 -9.29 -11.02 -10.88
C LYS A 249 -9.64 -12.13 -9.90
N GLY A 250 -8.69 -13.01 -9.59
CA GLY A 250 -8.92 -14.19 -8.75
C GLY A 250 -8.70 -13.97 -7.25
N ILE A 251 -8.05 -12.89 -6.84
CA ILE A 251 -7.78 -12.60 -5.42
C ILE A 251 -8.72 -11.49 -4.92
N ASP A 252 -9.36 -11.74 -3.77
CA ASP A 252 -10.13 -10.76 -3.01
C ASP A 252 -9.17 -9.89 -2.16
N ILE A 253 -8.44 -8.99 -2.82
CA ILE A 253 -7.55 -8.01 -2.19
C ILE A 253 -8.18 -6.62 -2.33
N GLN A 254 -8.28 -5.89 -1.21
CA GLN A 254 -8.48 -4.44 -1.19
C GLN A 254 -7.19 -3.76 -0.76
N LEU A 255 -6.53 -3.07 -1.69
CA LEU A 255 -5.32 -2.29 -1.41
C LEU A 255 -5.71 -0.85 -1.06
N ASP A 256 -5.05 -0.29 -0.05
CA ASP A 256 -5.21 1.12 0.28
C ASP A 256 -4.67 2.02 -0.85
N SER A 257 -5.13 3.27 -0.91
CA SER A 257 -4.72 4.22 -1.96
C SER A 257 -3.26 4.66 -1.85
N THR A 258 -2.54 4.30 -0.80
CA THR A 258 -1.11 4.61 -0.61
C THR A 258 -0.20 3.42 -0.90
N PHE A 259 -0.79 2.28 -1.25
CA PHE A 259 -0.10 1.00 -1.38
C PHE A 259 0.88 0.97 -2.55
N PHE A 260 0.51 1.60 -3.67
CA PHE A 260 1.37 1.80 -4.82
C PHE A 260 1.85 3.25 -4.87
N ASP A 261 3.14 3.45 -5.18
CA ASP A 261 3.63 4.78 -5.53
C ASP A 261 3.05 5.25 -6.87
N ALA A 262 3.22 6.55 -7.16
CA ALA A 262 2.65 7.17 -8.36
C ALA A 262 3.16 6.52 -9.67
N SER A 263 4.41 6.07 -9.69
CA SER A 263 5.04 5.44 -10.87
C SER A 263 4.46 4.06 -11.15
N LEU A 264 4.27 3.26 -10.09
CA LEU A 264 3.65 1.94 -10.20
C LEU A 264 2.18 2.06 -10.57
N LYS A 265 1.44 3.00 -9.96
CA LYS A 265 0.04 3.28 -10.34
C LYS A 265 -0.08 3.62 -11.82
N GLN A 266 0.77 4.53 -12.32
CA GLN A 266 0.77 4.92 -13.72
C GLN A 266 1.05 3.72 -14.65
N THR A 267 2.03 2.89 -14.29
CA THR A 267 2.42 1.70 -15.05
C THR A 267 1.29 0.67 -15.10
N ILE A 268 0.68 0.38 -13.94
CA ILE A 268 -0.48 -0.50 -13.78
C ILE A 268 -1.64 0.02 -14.63
N THR A 269 -2.03 1.29 -14.48
CA THR A 269 -3.12 1.90 -15.26
C THR A 269 -2.85 1.79 -16.76
N ARG A 270 -1.63 2.07 -17.22
CA ARG A 270 -1.27 1.98 -18.66
C ARG A 270 -1.43 0.57 -19.19
N ILE A 271 -0.98 -0.44 -18.46
CA ILE A 271 -1.07 -1.86 -18.85
C ILE A 271 -2.52 -2.34 -18.85
N LEU A 272 -3.30 -1.97 -17.82
CA LEU A 272 -4.70 -2.33 -17.69
C LEU A 272 -5.56 -1.73 -18.81
N LEU A 273 -5.34 -0.46 -19.14
CA LEU A 273 -6.03 0.24 -20.25
C LEU A 273 -5.66 -0.34 -21.62
N THR A 274 -4.39 -0.74 -21.82
CA THR A 274 -3.92 -1.30 -23.11
C THR A 274 -4.52 -2.68 -23.39
N ASN A 275 -4.84 -3.47 -22.35
CA ASN A 275 -5.31 -4.86 -22.50
C ASN A 275 -6.85 -5.03 -22.53
N LYS A 276 -7.63 -3.93 -22.65
CA LYS A 276 -9.10 -3.92 -22.90
C LYS A 276 -9.97 -4.79 -21.96
N ARG A 277 -9.49 -5.20 -20.78
CA ARG A 277 -10.17 -6.22 -19.95
C ARG A 277 -10.32 -5.86 -18.47
N VAL A 278 -10.28 -4.58 -18.13
CA VAL A 278 -10.23 -4.11 -16.74
C VAL A 278 -11.32 -3.08 -16.52
N ASP A 279 -12.16 -3.31 -15.51
CA ASP A 279 -13.24 -2.40 -15.14
C ASP A 279 -12.86 -1.53 -13.93
N GLU A 280 -13.76 -0.63 -13.54
CA GLU A 280 -13.53 0.31 -12.43
C GLU A 280 -13.37 -0.42 -11.08
N GLN A 281 -14.01 -1.57 -10.91
CA GLN A 281 -13.93 -2.36 -9.69
C GLN A 281 -12.54 -2.99 -9.54
N ASP A 282 -11.93 -3.42 -10.65
CA ASP A 282 -10.54 -3.88 -10.69
C ASP A 282 -9.54 -2.74 -10.33
N LEU A 283 -9.81 -1.49 -10.74
CA LEU A 283 -8.96 -0.34 -10.41
C LEU A 283 -9.11 0.10 -8.94
N GLN A 284 -10.33 0.04 -8.38
CA GLN A 284 -10.59 0.34 -6.98
C GLN A 284 -9.90 -0.68 -6.04
N LYS A 285 -9.91 -1.98 -6.39
CA LYS A 285 -9.14 -3.01 -5.66
C LYS A 285 -7.65 -2.69 -5.56
N LEU A 286 -7.12 -1.94 -6.52
CA LEU A 286 -5.71 -1.53 -6.60
C LEU A 286 -5.42 -0.19 -5.88
N GLY A 287 -6.40 0.40 -5.18
CA GLY A 287 -6.23 1.72 -4.56
C GLY A 287 -6.07 2.84 -5.58
N ILE A 288 -6.45 2.60 -6.85
CA ILE A 288 -6.48 3.59 -7.92
C ILE A 288 -7.89 4.16 -7.96
N GLN A 289 -8.06 5.33 -7.34
CA GLN A 289 -9.31 6.08 -7.42
C GLN A 289 -9.41 6.70 -8.81
N VAL A 290 -10.40 6.28 -9.58
CA VAL A 290 -10.78 6.93 -10.82
C VAL A 290 -11.75 8.04 -10.44
N ASN A 291 -11.25 9.24 -10.16
CA ASN A 291 -12.09 10.42 -10.14
C ASN A 291 -12.41 10.76 -11.59
N LEU A 292 -13.54 10.25 -12.09
CA LEU A 292 -14.21 10.87 -13.22
C LEU A 292 -14.73 12.20 -12.70
N ALA A 293 -13.93 13.26 -12.82
CA ALA A 293 -14.46 14.61 -12.72
C ALA A 293 -15.45 14.75 -13.88
N PHE A 294 -16.73 14.57 -13.58
CA PHE A 294 -17.77 15.14 -14.44
C PHE A 294 -17.51 16.65 -14.45
N GLU A 295 -17.51 17.27 -15.62
CA GLU A 295 -17.32 18.71 -15.70
C GLU A 295 -18.49 19.39 -14.98
N ASP A 296 -18.28 19.83 -13.72
CA ASP A 296 -19.30 20.48 -12.89
C ASP A 296 -19.80 21.83 -13.45
N LYS A 297 -19.23 22.29 -14.56
CA LYS A 297 -19.62 23.53 -15.20
C LYS A 297 -20.98 23.33 -15.88
N ASN A 298 -21.85 24.33 -15.73
CA ASN A 298 -23.12 24.44 -16.44
C ASN A 298 -24.23 23.47 -15.99
N GLN A 299 -24.13 22.83 -14.83
CA GLN A 299 -25.22 21.99 -14.31
C GLN A 299 -26.36 22.85 -13.77
N LEU A 300 -27.60 22.48 -14.10
CA LEU A 300 -28.78 23.19 -13.60
C LEU A 300 -29.13 22.76 -12.17
N LYS A 301 -29.16 23.74 -11.25
CA LYS A 301 -29.62 23.64 -9.87
C LYS A 301 -31.06 24.11 -9.75
N ASP A 302 -31.88 23.37 -9.01
CA ASP A 302 -33.21 23.80 -8.60
C ASP A 302 -33.15 24.87 -7.48
N TYR A 303 -34.32 25.30 -7.01
CA TYR A 303 -34.44 26.27 -5.92
C TYR A 303 -33.77 25.82 -4.61
N TYR A 304 -33.72 24.52 -4.35
CA TYR A 304 -33.14 23.93 -3.13
C TYR A 304 -31.63 23.68 -3.27
N GLY A 305 -31.05 23.89 -4.45
CA GLY A 305 -29.64 23.70 -4.74
C GLY A 305 -29.28 22.28 -5.20
N ASN A 306 -30.27 21.41 -5.43
CA ASN A 306 -30.06 20.09 -6.01
C ASN A 306 -29.87 20.20 -7.52
N ILE A 307 -29.14 19.26 -8.09
CA ILE A 307 -28.84 19.22 -9.52
C ILE A 307 -29.94 18.47 -10.26
N LEU A 308 -30.45 19.08 -11.33
CA LEU A 308 -31.41 18.50 -12.24
C LEU A 308 -30.73 17.45 -13.14
N VAL A 309 -31.29 16.24 -13.14
CA VAL A 309 -30.78 15.10 -13.89
C VAL A 309 -31.88 14.46 -14.75
N PHE A 310 -31.46 13.73 -15.77
CA PHE A 310 -32.29 12.70 -16.40
C PHE A 310 -31.95 11.34 -15.80
N ASN A 311 -32.92 10.69 -15.16
CA ASN A 311 -32.78 9.36 -14.61
C ASN A 311 -33.11 8.32 -15.69
N VAL A 312 -32.09 7.58 -16.14
CA VAL A 312 -32.22 6.57 -17.20
C VAL A 312 -33.04 5.36 -16.75
N ILE A 313 -33.08 5.08 -15.44
CA ILE A 313 -33.83 3.95 -14.87
C ILE A 313 -35.33 4.27 -14.87
N THR A 314 -35.70 5.44 -14.33
CA THR A 314 -37.11 5.84 -14.21
C THR A 314 -37.64 6.51 -15.48
N GLN A 315 -36.76 6.90 -16.41
CA GLN A 315 -37.04 7.70 -17.60
C GLN A 315 -37.74 9.04 -17.28
N LYS A 316 -37.27 9.72 -16.23
CA LYS A 316 -37.83 10.99 -15.76
C LYS A 316 -36.75 12.03 -15.52
N LEU A 317 -37.17 13.29 -15.49
CA LEU A 317 -36.41 14.37 -14.90
C LEU A 317 -36.62 14.37 -13.39
N GLU A 318 -35.53 14.48 -12.63
CA GLU A 318 -35.50 14.42 -11.17
C GLU A 318 -34.36 15.34 -10.68
N SER A 319 -34.39 15.76 -9.42
CA SER A 319 -33.30 16.55 -8.81
C SER A 319 -32.65 15.81 -7.65
N TYR A 320 -31.32 15.84 -7.57
CA TYR A 320 -30.55 15.18 -6.51
C TYR A 320 -29.40 16.04 -5.99
N ASP A 321 -28.98 15.79 -4.74
CA ASP A 321 -27.73 16.32 -4.22
C ASP A 321 -26.52 15.82 -5.03
N GLN A 322 -25.48 16.66 -5.17
CA GLN A 322 -24.25 16.35 -5.90
C GLN A 322 -23.63 15.00 -5.50
N GLN A 323 -23.65 14.67 -4.19
CA GLN A 323 -23.05 13.42 -3.70
C GLN A 323 -23.77 12.19 -4.24
N VAL A 324 -25.08 12.28 -4.49
CA VAL A 324 -25.86 11.16 -5.07
C VAL A 324 -25.45 10.94 -6.53
N ILE A 325 -25.16 12.02 -7.25
CA ILE A 325 -24.71 12.01 -8.63
C ILE A 325 -23.29 11.43 -8.73
N ASP A 326 -22.38 11.86 -7.85
CA ASP A 326 -21.01 11.38 -7.83
C ASP A 326 -20.93 9.85 -7.65
N VAL A 327 -21.86 9.28 -6.88
CA VAL A 327 -21.95 7.82 -6.65
C VAL A 327 -22.68 7.09 -7.78
N ASN A 328 -23.69 7.72 -8.41
CA ASN A 328 -24.63 7.05 -9.32
C ASN A 328 -24.60 7.58 -10.78
N GLY A 329 -23.58 8.35 -11.17
CA GLY A 329 -23.50 9.08 -12.45
C GLY A 329 -23.58 8.23 -13.73
N LYS A 330 -23.60 6.89 -13.61
CA LYS A 330 -23.89 5.96 -14.72
C LYS A 330 -25.39 5.86 -15.06
N TYR A 331 -26.27 6.21 -14.12
CA TYR A 331 -27.72 6.03 -14.23
C TYR A 331 -28.51 7.34 -14.15
N ILE A 332 -27.96 8.35 -13.49
CA ILE A 332 -28.52 9.69 -13.38
C ILE A 332 -27.57 10.68 -14.06
N ILE A 333 -28.05 11.36 -15.10
CA ILE A 333 -27.22 12.18 -15.98
C ILE A 333 -27.57 13.65 -15.76
N PRO A 334 -26.65 14.49 -15.26
CA PRO A 334 -26.90 15.92 -15.11
C PRO A 334 -27.23 16.61 -16.42
N LEU A 335 -28.14 17.59 -16.36
CA LEU A 335 -28.42 18.47 -17.49
C LEU A 335 -27.42 19.63 -17.50
N HIS A 336 -26.67 19.74 -18.58
CA HIS A 336 -25.72 20.84 -18.82
C HIS A 336 -26.30 21.86 -19.79
N VAL A 337 -26.30 23.15 -19.42
CA VAL A 337 -26.93 24.22 -20.22
C VAL A 337 -26.06 25.47 -20.25
N GLU A 338 -25.85 26.04 -21.45
CA GLU A 338 -25.15 27.33 -21.60
C GLU A 338 -26.07 28.45 -22.09
N ASN A 339 -26.99 28.10 -23.01
CA ASN A 339 -27.84 29.03 -23.75
C ASN A 339 -29.29 28.52 -23.80
N SER A 340 -30.22 29.38 -24.24
CA SER A 340 -31.57 28.93 -24.59
C SER A 340 -31.52 27.88 -25.72
N GLY A 341 -32.35 26.85 -25.64
CA GLY A 341 -32.33 25.75 -26.60
C GLY A 341 -33.33 24.65 -26.25
N LEU A 342 -33.08 23.44 -26.76
CA LEU A 342 -33.83 22.23 -26.38
C LEU A 342 -33.12 21.53 -25.22
N ALA A 343 -33.86 20.86 -24.35
CA ALA A 343 -33.30 20.06 -23.28
C ALA A 343 -32.65 18.79 -23.84
N GLN A 344 -31.39 18.55 -23.47
CA GLN A 344 -30.58 17.48 -24.03
C GLN A 344 -29.73 16.81 -22.96
N VAL A 345 -29.38 15.55 -23.21
CA VAL A 345 -28.40 14.79 -22.44
C VAL A 345 -27.45 14.04 -23.37
N GLU A 346 -26.19 13.93 -22.96
CA GLU A 346 -25.20 13.14 -23.68
C GLU A 346 -25.04 11.76 -23.03
N ILE A 347 -25.26 10.71 -23.80
CA ILE A 347 -25.11 9.32 -23.36
C ILE A 347 -24.14 8.62 -24.29
N LYS A 348 -23.00 8.17 -23.76
CA LYS A 348 -21.96 7.48 -24.53
C LYS A 348 -21.50 8.26 -25.79
N LYS A 349 -21.32 9.58 -25.66
CA LYS A 349 -20.93 10.50 -26.76
C LYS A 349 -22.00 10.68 -27.85
N GLN A 350 -23.25 10.33 -27.57
CA GLN A 350 -24.38 10.58 -28.44
C GLN A 350 -25.34 11.53 -27.73
N THR A 351 -25.72 12.61 -28.41
CA THR A 351 -26.68 13.59 -27.90
C THR A 351 -28.12 13.11 -28.12
N TYR A 352 -28.92 13.21 -27.07
CA TYR A 352 -30.34 12.90 -27.09
C TYR A 352 -31.17 14.11 -26.68
N LEU A 353 -32.24 14.38 -27.42
CA LEU A 353 -33.29 15.32 -27.05
C LEU A 353 -34.20 14.68 -25.99
N ILE A 354 -34.54 15.45 -24.96
CA ILE A 354 -35.57 15.08 -23.99
C ILE A 354 -36.90 15.58 -24.53
N CYS A 355 -37.79 14.65 -24.88
CA CYS A 355 -39.11 14.96 -25.40
C CYS A 355 -40.19 14.42 -24.46
N MET A 356 -41.32 15.10 -24.39
CA MET A 356 -42.47 14.72 -23.60
C MET A 356 -43.74 14.70 -24.47
N ASN A 357 -44.73 13.90 -24.10
CA ASN A 357 -46.07 14.00 -24.69
C ASN A 357 -47.08 14.61 -23.72
N ASP A 358 -48.32 14.80 -24.19
CA ASP A 358 -49.40 15.40 -23.40
C ASP A 358 -49.84 14.54 -22.20
N ARG A 359 -49.39 13.27 -22.13
CA ARG A 359 -49.58 12.38 -20.97
C ARG A 359 -48.42 12.42 -19.98
N ARG A 360 -47.50 13.39 -20.10
CA ARG A 360 -46.29 13.54 -19.27
C ARG A 360 -45.31 12.36 -19.36
N VAL A 361 -45.38 11.57 -20.42
CA VAL A 361 -44.40 10.50 -20.66
C VAL A 361 -43.18 11.13 -21.32
N ILE A 362 -42.03 11.03 -20.68
CA ILE A 362 -40.75 11.51 -21.20
C ILE A 362 -40.02 10.38 -21.93
N LYS A 363 -39.41 10.68 -23.08
CA LYS A 363 -38.49 9.77 -23.78
C LYS A 363 -37.33 10.54 -24.39
N LEU A 364 -36.24 9.80 -24.63
CA LEU A 364 -35.07 10.28 -25.35
C LEU A 364 -35.17 9.94 -26.83
N PHE A 365 -34.86 10.91 -27.67
CA PHE A 365 -34.67 10.75 -29.11
C PHE A 365 -33.27 11.18 -29.47
N LYS A 366 -32.59 10.48 -30.40
CA LYS A 366 -31.30 11.01 -30.87
C LYS A 366 -31.54 12.35 -31.55
N GLN A 367 -30.58 13.26 -31.44
CA GLN A 367 -30.71 14.63 -31.97
C GLN A 367 -31.12 14.70 -33.45
N ASP A 368 -30.67 13.75 -34.26
CA ASP A 368 -30.94 13.71 -35.71
C ASP A 368 -32.11 12.77 -36.10
N ASP A 369 -32.73 12.09 -35.13
CA ASP A 369 -33.85 11.19 -35.41
C ASP A 369 -35.16 11.97 -35.59
N ALA A 370 -36.05 11.47 -36.45
CA ALA A 370 -37.39 12.02 -36.59
C ALA A 370 -38.22 11.81 -35.30
N LEU A 371 -38.86 12.87 -34.81
CA LEU A 371 -39.77 12.81 -33.67
C LEU A 371 -41.15 12.27 -34.11
N SER A 372 -41.79 11.49 -33.23
CA SER A 372 -43.19 11.12 -33.43
C SER A 372 -44.09 12.34 -33.21
N LEU A 373 -45.25 12.39 -33.90
CA LEU A 373 -46.16 13.54 -33.88
C LEU A 373 -46.68 13.91 -32.48
N ASP A 374 -46.67 12.96 -31.54
CA ASP A 374 -47.13 13.15 -30.16
C ASP A 374 -46.03 13.62 -29.20
N MET A 375 -44.77 13.62 -29.62
CA MET A 375 -43.62 13.94 -28.76
C MET A 375 -43.05 15.30 -29.12
N ASN A 376 -43.04 16.21 -28.15
CA ASN A 376 -42.48 17.55 -28.32
C ASN A 376 -41.24 17.73 -27.42
N PRO A 377 -40.16 18.34 -27.92
CA PRO A 377 -38.99 18.66 -27.11
C PRO A 377 -39.33 19.59 -25.95
N ILE A 378 -38.66 19.38 -24.82
CA ILE A 378 -38.68 20.33 -23.70
C ILE A 378 -37.76 21.50 -24.08
N VAL A 379 -38.25 22.73 -23.88
CA VAL A 379 -37.51 23.96 -24.24
C VAL A 379 -36.88 24.54 -22.99
N ILE A 380 -35.61 24.93 -23.09
CA ILE A 380 -34.88 25.65 -22.07
C ILE A 380 -34.73 27.11 -22.49
N ARG A 381 -35.15 28.04 -21.63
CA ARG A 381 -35.00 29.49 -21.84
C ARG A 381 -34.07 30.08 -20.80
N LYS A 382 -33.04 30.78 -21.26
CA LYS A 382 -32.14 31.59 -20.44
C LYS A 382 -32.78 32.95 -20.18
N CYS A 383 -33.05 33.25 -18.92
CA CYS A 383 -33.44 34.57 -18.43
C CYS A 383 -32.20 35.28 -17.86
N THR A 384 -32.35 36.53 -17.40
CA THR A 384 -31.23 37.33 -16.89
C THR A 384 -30.49 36.64 -15.74
N ASP A 385 -31.22 36.02 -14.81
CA ASP A 385 -30.67 35.50 -13.54
C ASP A 385 -30.94 34.00 -13.30
N PHE A 386 -31.66 33.34 -14.21
CA PHE A 386 -32.08 31.94 -14.09
C PHE A 386 -32.44 31.34 -15.45
N TYR A 387 -32.69 30.04 -15.45
CA TYR A 387 -33.19 29.25 -16.56
C TYR A 387 -34.58 28.71 -16.25
N VAL A 388 -35.36 28.52 -17.30
CA VAL A 388 -36.71 27.94 -17.22
C VAL A 388 -36.81 26.81 -18.21
N LEU A 389 -37.36 25.68 -17.76
CA LEU A 389 -37.73 24.58 -18.63
C LEU A 389 -39.25 24.61 -18.84
N SER A 390 -39.68 24.48 -20.08
CA SER A 390 -41.10 24.51 -20.44
C SER A 390 -41.47 23.47 -21.48
N TYR A 391 -42.68 22.94 -21.35
CA TYR A 391 -43.32 22.08 -22.32
C TYR A 391 -44.62 22.75 -22.76
N LYS A 392 -44.70 23.18 -24.03
CA LYS A 392 -45.79 24.04 -24.52
C LYS A 392 -45.96 25.25 -23.59
N ASP A 393 -47.15 25.44 -23.03
CA ASP A 393 -47.48 26.56 -22.15
C ASP A 393 -47.21 26.27 -20.66
N LEU A 394 -46.62 25.11 -20.34
CA LEU A 394 -46.42 24.64 -18.98
C LEU A 394 -44.96 24.79 -18.54
N TYR A 395 -44.77 25.29 -17.34
CA TYR A 395 -43.48 25.46 -16.70
C TYR A 395 -43.13 24.25 -15.83
N MET A 396 -41.85 23.90 -15.83
CA MET A 396 -41.30 22.85 -14.99
C MET A 396 -41.01 23.40 -13.59
N SER A 397 -41.45 22.71 -12.55
CA SER A 397 -41.07 22.99 -11.16
C SER A 397 -40.56 21.74 -10.45
N CYS A 398 -39.84 21.96 -9.34
CA CYS A 398 -39.30 20.90 -8.50
C CYS A 398 -39.74 21.09 -7.05
N ASP A 399 -40.16 19.99 -6.41
CA ASP A 399 -40.47 20.00 -4.98
C ASP A 399 -39.24 19.72 -4.10
N VAL A 400 -39.45 19.79 -2.78
CA VAL A 400 -38.39 19.60 -1.78
C VAL A 400 -37.85 18.17 -1.75
N GLN A 401 -38.58 17.19 -2.30
CA GLN A 401 -38.14 15.81 -2.42
C GLN A 401 -37.36 15.54 -3.72
N GLY A 402 -37.20 16.55 -4.59
CA GLY A 402 -36.51 16.41 -5.87
C GLY A 402 -37.41 15.86 -6.98
N GLN A 403 -38.72 15.82 -6.79
CA GLN A 403 -39.67 15.40 -7.81
C GLN A 403 -40.01 16.57 -8.73
N VAL A 404 -39.97 16.29 -10.05
CA VAL A 404 -40.25 17.27 -11.10
C VAL A 404 -41.66 17.11 -11.66
N THR A 405 -42.36 18.23 -11.86
CA THR A 405 -43.67 18.30 -12.51
C THR A 405 -43.70 19.39 -13.60
N PHE A 406 -44.67 19.30 -14.52
CA PHE A 406 -44.93 20.27 -15.59
C PHE A 406 -46.39 20.69 -15.54
N ASP A 407 -46.79 21.36 -14.47
CA ASP A 407 -48.19 21.71 -14.20
C ASP A 407 -48.41 23.20 -13.93
N ASP A 408 -47.34 24.00 -13.85
CA ASP A 408 -47.43 25.43 -13.58
C ASP A 408 -47.74 26.20 -14.87
N GLU A 409 -48.89 26.90 -14.90
CA GLU A 409 -49.27 27.82 -15.99
C GLU A 409 -48.65 29.22 -15.82
N SER A 410 -48.09 29.51 -14.64
CA SER A 410 -47.43 30.77 -14.31
C SER A 410 -46.08 30.54 -13.65
N LEU A 411 -45.09 31.37 -14.00
CA LEU A 411 -43.75 31.32 -13.39
C LEU A 411 -43.80 31.64 -11.90
N ASN A 412 -43.27 30.73 -11.09
CA ASN A 412 -43.01 30.90 -9.67
C ASN A 412 -41.53 30.60 -9.36
N GLU A 413 -41.09 30.81 -8.12
CA GLU A 413 -39.68 30.62 -7.73
C GLU A 413 -39.18 29.18 -7.86
N PHE A 414 -40.06 28.18 -7.74
CA PHE A 414 -39.73 26.76 -7.91
C PHE A 414 -39.53 26.37 -9.38
N CYS A 415 -39.88 27.25 -10.32
CA CYS A 415 -39.60 27.10 -11.75
C CYS A 415 -38.23 27.66 -12.16
N HIS A 416 -37.48 28.27 -11.23
CA HIS A 416 -36.21 28.93 -11.54
C HIS A 416 -35.03 27.99 -11.30
N PHE A 417 -34.24 27.76 -12.35
CA PHE A 417 -33.03 26.95 -12.29
C PHE A 417 -31.78 27.82 -12.46
N LYS A 418 -30.69 27.51 -11.75
CA LYS A 418 -29.44 28.29 -11.81
C LYS A 418 -28.27 27.40 -12.17
N ILE A 419 -27.26 27.94 -12.85
CA ILE A 419 -26.05 27.18 -13.14
C ILE A 419 -25.13 27.14 -11.90
N SER A 420 -24.48 26.00 -11.68
CA SER A 420 -23.43 25.77 -10.67
C SER A 420 -22.16 26.61 -10.86
#